data_AF-A0A1Q7X6U3-F1
#
_entry.id   AF-A0A1Q7X6U3-F1
#
_cell.length_a   1.000
_cell.length_b   1.000
_cell.length_c   1.000
_cell.angle_alpha   90.00
_cell.angle_beta   90.00
_cell.angle_gamma   90.00
#
_symmetry.space_group_name_H-M   'P 1'
#
loop_
_entity.id
_entity.type
_entity.pdbx_description
1 polymer ?
#
loop_
_entity_poly.entity_id
_entity_poly.type
_entity_poly.pdbx_seq_one_letter_code
_entity_poly.pdbx_strand_id
1 'polypeptide(L)'
;MSLEDAVVYLLLGLGVALEVIACLGLVAMRDVHDRLHYVAPSVFGAVLVAAAVWAREGPSMIGLKAALLAAFLLAASPALAHGTARATRISRLGDWRAQRGEGIEVEDR
;
A
#
# COMPACT_ATOMS: atom_id res chain seq x y z
N MET A 1 19.92 18.53 18.10
CA MET A 1 18.95 17.50 17.69
C MET A 1 18.93 16.45 18.76
N SER A 2 17.77 16.23 19.41
CA SER A 2 17.64 15.12 20.37
C SER A 2 17.57 13.78 19.62
N LEU A 3 17.81 12.67 20.31
CA LEU A 3 17.66 11.32 19.72
C LEU A 3 16.22 11.08 19.26
N GLU A 4 15.24 11.56 20.02
CA GLU A 4 13.82 11.49 19.67
C GLU A 4 13.53 12.20 18.34
N ASP A 5 14.02 13.42 18.17
CA ASP A 5 13.86 14.18 16.93
C ASP A 5 14.47 13.45 15.73
N ALA A 6 15.65 12.85 15.92
CA ALA A 6 16.31 12.09 14.86
C ALA A 6 15.47 10.88 14.42
N VAL A 7 14.89 10.14 15.36
CA VAL A 7 14.00 9.01 15.06
C VAL A 7 12.74 9.48 14.34
N VAL A 8 12.10 10.55 14.81
CA VAL A 8 10.89 11.11 14.19
C VAL A 8 11.16 11.53 12.74
N TYR A 9 12.25 12.27 12.50
CA TYR A 9 12.60 12.71 11.14
C TYR A 9 12.99 11.55 10.22
N LEU A 10 13.67 10.52 10.75
CA LEU A 10 14.00 9.34 9.97
C LEU A 10 12.74 8.59 9.53
N LEU A 11 11.83 8.30 10.47
CA LEU A 11 10.56 7.62 10.19
C LEU A 11 9.72 8.41 9.19
N LEU A 12 9.56 9.71 9.41
CA LEU A 12 8.80 10.58 8.53
C LEU A 12 9.44 10.66 7.13
N GLY A 13 10.76 10.83 7.07
CA GLY A 13 11.50 10.90 5.82
C GLY A 13 11.37 9.62 4.99
N LEU A 14 11.51 8.45 5.62
CA LEU A 14 11.29 7.16 4.95
C LEU A 14 9.84 6.99 4.51
N GLY A 15 8.88 7.38 5.35
CA GLY A 15 7.46 7.34 5.01
C GLY A 15 7.15 8.17 3.76
N VAL A 16 7.57 9.43 3.75
CA VAL A 16 7.40 10.34 2.60
C VAL A 16 8.13 9.83 1.36
N ALA A 17 9.34 9.28 1.50
CA ALA A 17 10.08 8.73 0.38
C ALA A 17 9.33 7.56 -0.29
N LEU A 18 8.71 6.67 0.51
CA LEU A 18 7.88 5.58 -0.02
C LEU A 18 6.65 6.11 -0.75
N GLU A 19 5.97 7.12 -0.21
CA GLU A 19 4.81 7.74 -0.87
C GLU A 19 5.20 8.40 -2.21
N VAL A 20 6.35 9.08 -2.24
CA VAL A 20 6.87 9.68 -3.49
C VAL A 20 7.19 8.59 -4.51
N ILE A 21 7.87 7.51 -4.11
CA ILE A 21 8.18 6.38 -4.99
C ILE A 21 6.89 5.73 -5.51
N ALA A 22 5.88 5.56 -4.66
CA ALA A 22 4.59 5.00 -5.04
C ALA A 22 3.87 5.88 -6.07
N CYS A 23 3.80 7.19 -5.83
CA CYS A 23 3.23 8.16 -6.77
C CYS A 23 3.98 8.20 -8.10
N LEU A 24 5.32 8.22 -8.07
CA LEU A 24 6.15 8.22 -9.27
C LEU A 24 5.94 6.92 -10.08
N GLY A 25 5.92 5.77 -9.43
CA GLY A 25 5.65 4.48 -10.06
C GLY A 25 4.25 4.43 -10.68
N LEU A 26 3.24 4.90 -9.96
CA LEU A 26 1.85 4.98 -10.46
C LEU A 26 1.73 5.83 -11.74
N VAL A 27 2.44 6.95 -11.81
CA VAL A 27 2.43 7.85 -12.99
C VAL A 27 3.26 7.29 -14.13
N ALA A 28 4.41 6.66 -13.84
CA ALA A 28 5.34 6.16 -14.84
C ALA A 28 4.86 4.88 -15.53
N MET A 29 4.18 3.99 -14.81
CA MET A 29 3.77 2.68 -15.32
C MET A 29 2.59 2.77 -16.30
N ARG A 30 2.60 1.91 -17.32
CA ARG A 30 1.54 1.88 -18.34
C ARG A 30 0.48 0.84 -18.04
N ASP A 31 0.88 -0.36 -17.60
CA ASP A 31 -0.08 -1.40 -17.25
C ASP A 31 -0.68 -1.19 -15.85
N VAL A 32 -1.93 -1.63 -15.68
CA VAL A 32 -2.70 -1.47 -14.44
C VAL A 32 -2.12 -2.33 -13.32
N HIS A 33 -1.60 -3.51 -13.60
CA HIS A 33 -1.00 -4.37 -12.59
C HIS A 33 0.32 -3.81 -12.08
N ASP A 34 1.13 -3.24 -12.97
CA ASP A 34 2.36 -2.53 -12.60
C ASP A 34 2.04 -1.30 -11.74
N ARG A 35 1.05 -0.49 -12.14
CA ARG A 35 0.56 0.63 -11.33
C ARG A 35 0.13 0.18 -9.94
N LEU A 36 -0.60 -0.93 -9.85
CA LEU A 36 -1.08 -1.47 -8.60
C LEU A 36 0.06 -2.00 -7.72
N HIS A 37 1.08 -2.58 -8.33
CA HIS A 37 2.31 -2.98 -7.65
C HIS A 37 3.01 -1.77 -7.01
N TYR A 38 3.13 -0.66 -7.74
CA TYR A 38 3.74 0.56 -7.19
C TYR A 38 2.88 1.31 -6.17
N VAL A 39 1.57 1.09 -6.14
CA VAL A 39 0.73 1.60 -5.05
C VAL A 39 0.93 0.79 -3.77
N ALA A 40 1.30 -0.50 -3.83
CA ALA A 40 1.40 -1.33 -2.64
C ALA A 40 2.37 -0.79 -1.55
N PRO A 41 3.53 -0.19 -1.86
CA PRO A 41 4.41 0.42 -0.88
C PRO A 41 3.82 1.58 -0.06
N SER A 42 2.78 2.28 -0.54
CA SER A 42 2.20 3.45 0.16
C SER A 42 1.70 3.09 1.55
N VAL A 43 1.20 1.86 1.74
CA VAL A 43 0.73 1.41 3.06
C VAL A 43 1.85 1.38 4.10
N PHE A 44 3.07 1.03 3.69
CA PHE A 44 4.24 1.08 4.57
C PHE A 44 4.67 2.53 4.83
N GLY A 45 4.49 3.42 3.85
CA GLY A 45 4.62 4.86 4.03
C GLY A 45 3.74 5.39 5.16
N ALA A 46 2.43 5.10 5.09
CA ALA A 46 1.47 5.46 6.12
C ALA A 46 1.80 4.87 7.51
N VAL A 47 2.27 3.62 7.58
CA VAL A 47 2.70 2.98 8.83
C VAL A 47 3.91 3.70 9.45
N LEU A 48 4.90 4.08 8.64
CA LEU A 48 6.07 4.83 9.12
C LEU A 48 5.69 6.22 9.61
N VAL A 49 4.78 6.90 8.93
CA VAL A 49 4.23 8.20 9.37
C VAL A 49 3.49 8.03 10.71
N ALA A 50 2.65 7.00 10.85
CA ALA A 50 1.98 6.72 12.11
C ALA A 50 2.96 6.38 13.25
N ALA A 51 4.04 5.66 12.96
CA ALA A 51 5.11 5.39 13.91
C ALA A 51 5.85 6.68 14.33
N ALA A 52 6.08 7.62 13.40
CA ALA A 52 6.66 8.92 13.71
C ALA A 52 5.74 9.74 14.65
N VAL A 53 4.42 9.71 14.42
CA VAL A 53 3.43 10.33 15.31
C VAL A 53 3.48 9.70 16.70
N TRP A 54 3.54 8.37 16.80
CA TRP A 54 3.69 7.67 18.07
C TRP A 54 4.97 8.01 18.81
N ALA A 55 6.10 8.11 18.09
CA ALA A 55 7.39 8.45 18.67
C ALA A 55 7.40 9.88 19.26
N ARG A 56 6.63 10.80 18.68
CA ARG A 56 6.50 12.18 19.15
C ARG A 56 5.46 12.36 20.26
N GLU A 57 4.27 11.78 20.07
CA GLU A 57 3.09 12.07 20.90
C GLU A 57 2.84 11.00 21.99
N GLY A 58 3.53 9.86 21.91
CA GLY A 58 3.34 8.74 22.82
C GLY A 58 1.91 8.16 22.80
N PRO A 59 1.47 7.48 23.89
CA PRO A 59 0.13 6.92 24.03
C PRO A 59 -0.91 8.01 24.30
N SER A 60 -1.18 8.83 23.29
CA SER A 60 -2.19 9.88 23.29
C SER A 60 -3.37 9.52 22.38
N MET A 61 -4.45 10.32 22.44
CA MET A 61 -5.56 10.18 21.49
C MET A 61 -5.12 10.38 20.03
N ILE A 62 -4.08 11.18 19.79
CA ILE A 62 -3.52 11.41 18.45
C ILE A 62 -2.75 10.16 18.01
N GLY A 63 -1.87 9.63 18.86
CA GLY A 63 -1.14 8.39 18.59
C GLY A 63 -2.08 7.22 18.31
N LEU A 64 -3.09 7.01 19.18
CA LEU A 64 -4.05 5.92 18.99
C LEU A 64 -4.82 6.02 17.67
N LYS A 65 -5.26 7.22 17.28
CA LYS A 65 -5.91 7.44 15.97
C LYS A 65 -4.96 7.12 14.81
N ALA A 66 -3.70 7.53 14.90
CA ALA A 66 -2.70 7.22 13.87
C ALA A 66 -2.45 5.71 13.74
N ALA A 67 -2.34 4.98 14.86
CA ALA A 67 -2.20 3.52 14.84
C ALA A 67 -3.42 2.82 14.25
N LEU A 68 -4.63 3.26 14.62
CA LEU A 68 -5.88 2.70 14.07
C LEU A 68 -5.97 2.93 12.55
N LEU A 69 -5.58 4.11 12.07
CA LEU A 69 -5.50 4.39 10.63
C LEU A 69 -4.49 3.50 9.93
N ALA A 70 -3.28 3.35 10.48
CA ALA A 70 -2.26 2.47 9.91
C ALA A 70 -2.72 1.01 9.85
N ALA A 71 -3.34 0.50 10.93
CA ALA A 71 -3.90 -0.85 10.96
C ALA A 71 -5.03 -1.04 9.96
N PHE A 72 -5.94 -0.06 9.85
CA PHE A 72 -7.00 -0.08 8.86
C PHE A 72 -6.46 -0.10 7.43
N LEU A 73 -5.47 0.76 7.11
CA LEU A 73 -4.86 0.81 5.80
C LEU A 73 -4.12 -0.49 5.46
N LEU A 74 -3.39 -1.09 6.43
CA LEU A 74 -2.74 -2.40 6.25
C LEU A 74 -3.74 -3.50 5.89
N ALA A 75 -4.91 -3.51 6.51
CA ALA A 75 -5.95 -4.51 6.24
C ALA A 75 -6.74 -4.21 4.95
N ALA A 76 -7.05 -2.94 4.69
CA ALA A 76 -7.87 -2.52 3.55
C ALA A 76 -7.09 -2.53 2.22
N SER A 77 -5.78 -2.24 2.24
CA SER A 77 -4.98 -2.10 1.02
C SER A 77 -4.94 -3.40 0.17
N PRO A 78 -4.71 -4.59 0.74
CA PRO A 78 -4.76 -5.84 -0.03
C PRO A 78 -6.14 -6.12 -0.64
N ALA A 79 -7.21 -5.83 0.10
CA ALA A 79 -8.58 -6.02 -0.38
C ALA A 79 -8.90 -5.08 -1.55
N LEU A 80 -8.49 -3.81 -1.46
CA LEU A 80 -8.59 -2.85 -2.55
C LEU A 80 -7.80 -3.31 -3.76
N ALA A 81 -6.54 -3.71 -3.57
CA ALA A 81 -5.70 -4.19 -4.67
C ALA A 81 -6.30 -5.42 -5.36
N HIS A 82 -6.73 -6.42 -4.59
CA HIS A 82 -7.37 -7.60 -5.14
C HIS A 82 -8.66 -7.26 -5.91
N GLY A 83 -9.51 -6.40 -5.34
CA GLY A 83 -10.74 -5.94 -5.97
C GLY A 83 -10.48 -5.22 -7.29
N THR A 84 -9.51 -4.30 -7.33
CA THR A 84 -9.13 -3.56 -8.53
C THR A 84 -8.51 -4.47 -9.60
N ALA A 85 -7.63 -5.38 -9.22
CA ALA A 85 -7.05 -6.36 -10.15
C ALA A 85 -8.13 -7.25 -10.76
N ARG A 86 -9.06 -7.76 -9.94
CA ARG A 86 -10.20 -8.56 -10.38
C ARG A 86 -11.12 -7.80 -11.32
N ALA A 87 -11.46 -6.55 -10.98
CA ALA A 87 -12.29 -5.69 -11.83
C ALA A 87 -11.62 -5.41 -13.19
N THR A 88 -10.31 -5.16 -13.20
CA THR A 88 -9.52 -4.94 -14.42
C THR A 88 -9.49 -6.19 -15.30
N ARG A 89 -9.38 -7.38 -14.69
CA ARG A 89 -9.42 -8.65 -15.42
C ARG A 89 -10.78 -8.87 -16.08
N ILE A 90 -11.87 -8.67 -15.33
CA ILE A 90 -13.24 -8.80 -15.86
C ILE A 90 -13.47 -7.79 -16.99
N SER A 91 -13.02 -6.55 -16.86
CA SER A 91 -13.22 -5.54 -17.90
C SER A 91 -12.43 -5.82 -19.19
N ARG A 92 -11.26 -6.47 -19.09
CA ARG A 92 -10.42 -6.84 -20.25
C ARG A 92 -10.82 -8.18 -20.89
N LEU A 93 -11.22 -9.18 -20.10
CA LEU A 93 -11.40 -10.57 -20.55
C LEU A 93 -12.83 -11.10 -20.41
N GLY A 94 -13.75 -10.33 -19.82
CA GLY A 94 -15.14 -10.75 -19.59
C GLY A 94 -15.34 -11.73 -18.42
N ASP A 95 -14.27 -12.34 -17.88
CA ASP A 95 -14.29 -13.22 -16.72
C ASP A 95 -13.04 -12.95 -15.85
N TRP A 96 -13.10 -13.26 -14.56
CA TRP A 96 -11.97 -13.23 -13.63
C TRP A 96 -11.27 -14.59 -13.48
N ARG A 97 -11.92 -15.69 -13.88
CA ARG A 97 -11.36 -17.05 -13.78
C ARG A 97 -10.23 -17.25 -14.79
N ALA A 98 -9.30 -18.15 -14.46
CA ALA A 98 -8.26 -18.58 -15.38
C ALA A 98 -8.89 -19.25 -16.61
N GLN A 99 -8.44 -18.87 -17.79
CA GLN A 99 -8.96 -19.39 -19.07
C GLN A 99 -7.95 -20.35 -19.70
N ARG A 100 -8.44 -21.35 -20.44
CA ARG A 100 -7.58 -22.27 -21.19
C ARG A 100 -6.77 -21.47 -22.22
N GLY A 101 -5.44 -21.63 -22.21
CA GLY A 101 -4.52 -20.93 -23.13
C GLY A 101 -3.69 -19.81 -22.48
N GLU A 102 -3.96 -19.46 -21.22
CA GLU A 102 -3.17 -18.45 -20.48
C GLU A 102 -1.85 -19.00 -19.89
N GLY A 103 -1.52 -20.27 -20.14
CA GLY A 103 -0.34 -20.94 -19.54
C GLY A 103 -0.46 -21.15 -18.02
N ILE A 104 -1.65 -20.95 -17.47
CA ILE A 104 -1.99 -21.23 -16.07
C ILE A 104 -2.60 -22.63 -16.03
N GLU A 105 -2.09 -23.50 -15.17
CA GLU A 105 -2.65 -24.84 -14.98
C GLU A 105 -4.06 -24.71 -14.40
N VAL A 106 -5.07 -24.88 -15.26
CA VAL A 106 -6.48 -24.90 -14.85
C VAL A 106 -6.78 -26.34 -14.49
N GLU A 107 -6.86 -26.65 -13.19
CA GLU A 107 -7.30 -27.95 -12.73
C GLU A 107 -8.79 -28.09 -13.07
N ASP A 108 -9.11 -28.97 -14.03
CA ASP A 108 -10.47 -29.28 -14.44
C ASP A 108 -11.21 -29.89 -13.24
N ARG A 109 -12.09 -29.10 -12.61
CA ARG A 109 -13.03 -29.56 -11.57
C ARG A 109 -14.35 -30.00 -12.16
#